data_AF-I9L4V0-F1
#
_entry.id   AF-I9L4V0-F1
#
_cell.length_a   1.000
_cell.length_b   1.000
_cell.length_c   1.000
_cell.angle_alpha   90.00
_cell.angle_beta   90.00
_cell.angle_gamma   90.00
#
_symmetry.space_group_name_H-M   'P 1'
#
loop_
_entity.id
_entity.type
_entity.pdbx_description
1 polymer ?
#
loop_
_entity_poly.entity_id
_entity_poly.type
_entity_poly.pdbx_seq_one_letter_code
_entity_poly.pdbx_strand_id
1 'polypeptide(L)'
;MRRACQAGLNKGEARHTLAAAIYTNRQGRFTDRSIENQEYRASGLNLLIAAISYWNTVYMDRAVQHLRLSGGTFDDALLAHLSPMGWAHISLTGDYLWHRANRLSPGEFRTLNDPMARLKLVA
;
A
#
# COMPACT_ATOMS: atom_id res chain seq x y z
N MET A 1 19.98 1.83 -20.06
CA MET A 1 19.34 0.54 -20.41
C MET A 1 19.21 -0.40 -19.20
N ARG A 2 20.27 -0.74 -18.43
CA ARG A 2 20.15 -1.65 -17.25
C ARG A 2 19.23 -1.18 -16.10
N ARG A 3 19.22 0.12 -15.76
CA ARG A 3 18.40 0.64 -14.64
C ARG A 3 16.89 0.61 -14.91
N ALA A 4 16.45 0.79 -16.15
CA ALA A 4 15.04 0.73 -16.52
C ALA A 4 14.50 -0.70 -16.44
N CYS A 5 15.28 -1.69 -16.88
CA CYS A 5 14.96 -3.11 -16.71
C CYS A 5 14.90 -3.50 -15.22
N GLN A 6 15.81 -2.99 -14.39
CA GLN A 6 15.85 -3.29 -12.95
C GLN A 6 14.72 -2.60 -12.19
N ALA A 7 14.31 -1.39 -12.57
CA ALA A 7 13.11 -0.74 -12.06
C ALA A 7 11.83 -1.45 -12.49
N GLY A 8 11.79 -2.01 -13.70
CA GLY A 8 10.70 -2.89 -14.17
C GLY A 8 10.65 -4.21 -13.39
N LEU A 9 11.80 -4.82 -13.12
CA LEU A 9 11.94 -6.04 -12.31
C LEU A 9 11.53 -5.80 -10.85
N ASN A 10 12.00 -4.71 -10.22
CA ASN A 10 11.60 -4.34 -8.86
C ASN A 10 10.09 -4.07 -8.75
N LYS A 11 9.47 -3.50 -9.78
CA LYS A 11 8.00 -3.32 -9.84
C LYS A 11 7.28 -4.67 -9.96
N GLY A 12 7.80 -5.58 -10.80
CA GLY A 12 7.27 -6.93 -10.95
C GLY A 12 7.40 -7.77 -9.67
N GLU A 13 8.55 -7.73 -9.02
CA GLU A 13 8.84 -8.45 -7.79
C GLU A 13 8.05 -7.91 -6.60
N ALA A 14 7.92 -6.59 -6.47
CA ALA A 14 7.08 -6.00 -5.44
C ALA A 14 5.59 -6.31 -5.67
N ARG A 15 5.14 -6.33 -6.92
CA ARG A 15 3.78 -6.79 -7.28
C ARG A 15 3.59 -8.26 -6.96
N HIS A 16 4.55 -9.12 -7.31
CA HIS A 16 4.50 -10.54 -7.00
C HIS A 16 4.51 -10.80 -5.50
N THR A 17 5.30 -10.05 -4.74
CA THR A 17 5.37 -10.15 -3.27
C THR A 17 4.06 -9.69 -2.63
N LEU A 18 3.47 -8.59 -3.12
CA LEU A 18 2.15 -8.13 -2.67
C LEU A 18 1.06 -9.14 -3.04
N ALA A 19 1.07 -9.66 -4.26
CA ALA A 19 0.13 -10.67 -4.73
C ALA A 19 0.23 -11.93 -3.88
N ALA A 20 1.45 -12.40 -3.59
CA ALA A 20 1.71 -13.53 -2.71
C ALA A 20 1.21 -13.26 -1.29
N ALA A 21 1.46 -12.07 -0.73
CA ALA A 21 0.96 -11.70 0.60
C ALA A 21 -0.58 -11.71 0.66
N ILE A 22 -1.26 -11.15 -0.34
CA ILE A 22 -2.73 -11.15 -0.42
C ILE A 22 -3.25 -12.59 -0.60
N TYR A 23 -2.58 -13.39 -1.43
CA TYR A 23 -2.96 -14.77 -1.72
C TYR A 23 -2.76 -15.70 -0.51
N THR A 24 -1.60 -15.65 0.15
CA THR A 24 -1.26 -16.46 1.33
C THR A 24 -2.12 -16.11 2.56
N ASN A 25 -2.55 -14.86 2.69
CA ASN A 25 -3.45 -14.44 3.77
C ASN A 25 -4.90 -14.96 3.64
N ARG A 26 -5.25 -15.61 2.52
CA ARG A 26 -6.45 -16.45 2.39
C ARG A 26 -6.05 -17.92 2.61
N GLN A 27 -5.97 -18.32 3.88
CA GLN A 27 -5.67 -19.67 4.38
C GLN A 27 -5.82 -20.79 3.33
N GLY A 28 -4.67 -21.38 2.99
CA GLY A 28 -4.49 -22.24 1.83
C GLY A 28 -5.45 -23.42 1.75
N ARG A 29 -6.31 -23.41 0.73
CA ARG A 29 -6.50 -24.46 -0.29
C ARG A 29 -7.77 -24.09 -1.06
N PHE A 30 -7.60 -23.70 -2.33
CA PHE A 30 -8.71 -23.61 -3.27
C PHE A 30 -8.50 -24.68 -4.34
N THR A 31 -9.29 -25.74 -4.26
CA THR A 31 -9.47 -26.66 -5.40
C THR A 31 -10.47 -26.02 -6.35
N ASP A 32 -10.09 -24.93 -7.01
CA ASP A 32 -10.92 -24.29 -8.04
C ASP A 32 -10.84 -25.11 -9.33
N ARG A 33 -11.94 -25.76 -9.69
CA ARG A 33 -12.02 -26.66 -10.85
C ARG A 33 -12.29 -25.94 -12.17
N SER A 34 -12.79 -24.70 -12.18
CA SER A 34 -13.16 -23.99 -13.41
C SER A 34 -12.27 -22.78 -13.71
N ILE A 35 -12.06 -22.52 -15.01
CA ILE A 35 -11.29 -21.38 -15.52
C ILE A 35 -11.95 -20.04 -15.14
N GLU A 36 -13.28 -19.98 -15.20
CA GLU A 36 -14.04 -18.76 -14.88
C GLU A 36 -13.82 -18.30 -13.43
N ASN A 37 -13.78 -19.23 -12.47
CA ASN A 37 -13.47 -18.91 -11.07
C ASN A 37 -12.04 -18.36 -10.91
N GLN A 38 -11.10 -18.84 -11.73
CA GLN A 38 -9.72 -18.36 -11.72
C GLN A 38 -9.63 -16.93 -12.29
N GLU A 39 -10.37 -16.64 -13.36
CA GLU A 39 -10.44 -15.30 -13.96
C GLU A 39 -11.04 -14.27 -13.00
N TYR A 40 -12.17 -14.58 -12.37
CA TYR A 40 -12.77 -13.68 -11.36
C TYR A 40 -11.82 -13.40 -10.20
N ARG A 41 -11.08 -14.41 -9.74
CA ARG A 41 -10.07 -14.23 -8.67
C ARG A 41 -8.88 -13.41 -9.13
N ALA A 42 -8.35 -13.66 -10.32
CA ALA A 42 -7.25 -12.88 -10.87
C ALA A 42 -7.65 -11.40 -11.04
N SER A 43 -8.86 -11.16 -11.52
CA SER A 43 -9.44 -9.82 -11.63
C SER A 43 -9.58 -9.15 -10.26
N GLY A 44 -10.15 -9.85 -9.26
CA GLY A 44 -10.27 -9.35 -7.89
C GLY A 44 -8.93 -9.07 -7.22
N LEU A 45 -7.93 -9.93 -7.42
CA LEU A 45 -6.56 -9.72 -6.93
C LEU A 45 -5.92 -8.50 -7.58
N ASN A 46 -6.07 -8.33 -8.89
CA ASN A 46 -5.59 -7.15 -9.61
C ASN A 46 -6.25 -5.87 -9.09
N LEU A 47 -7.56 -5.91 -8.81
CA LEU A 47 -8.29 -4.79 -8.23
C LEU A 47 -7.75 -4.42 -6.85
N LEU A 48 -7.52 -5.40 -5.97
CA LEU A 48 -6.95 -5.16 -4.64
C LEU A 48 -5.54 -4.57 -4.71
N ILE A 49 -4.69 -5.10 -5.59
CA ILE A 49 -3.34 -4.57 -5.82
C ILE A 49 -3.40 -3.11 -6.30
N ALA A 50 -4.31 -2.80 -7.22
CA ALA A 50 -4.50 -1.44 -7.71
C ALA A 50 -4.98 -0.50 -6.60
N ALA A 51 -5.97 -0.92 -5.81
CA ALA A 51 -6.51 -0.15 -4.68
C ALA A 51 -5.42 0.15 -3.62
N ILE A 52 -4.63 -0.85 -3.25
CA ILE A 52 -3.51 -0.68 -2.31
C ILE A 52 -2.46 0.26 -2.87
N SER A 53 -2.08 0.09 -4.14
CA SER A 53 -1.06 0.94 -4.78
C SER A 53 -1.52 2.40 -4.85
N TYR A 54 -2.80 2.62 -5.18
CA TYR A 54 -3.40 3.95 -5.19
C TYR A 54 -3.38 4.58 -3.79
N TRP A 55 -3.86 3.86 -2.78
CA TRP A 55 -3.84 4.32 -1.40
C TRP A 55 -2.43 4.68 -0.93
N ASN A 56 -1.45 3.82 -1.19
CA ASN A 56 -0.06 4.07 -0.84
C ASN A 56 0.51 5.31 -1.53
N THR A 57 0.22 5.51 -2.81
CA THR A 57 0.68 6.69 -3.56
C THR A 57 0.14 7.97 -2.96
N VAL A 58 -1.16 8.01 -2.64
CA VAL A 58 -1.83 9.16 -2.05
C VAL A 58 -1.28 9.50 -0.65
N TYR A 59 -1.06 8.50 0.19
CA TYR A 59 -0.52 8.73 1.53
C TYR A 59 0.97 9.05 1.55
N MET A 60 1.75 8.51 0.61
CA MET A 60 3.16 8.87 0.43
C MET A 60 3.29 10.35 0.06
N ASP A 61 2.50 10.84 -0.90
CA ASP A 61 2.50 12.26 -1.27
C ASP A 61 2.16 13.16 -0.06
N ARG A 62 1.12 12.78 0.70
CA ARG A 62 0.79 13.49 1.96
C ARG A 62 1.92 13.48 2.97
N ALA A 63 2.61 12.34 3.15
CA ALA A 63 3.74 12.24 4.07
C ALA A 63 4.91 13.14 3.65
N VAL A 64 5.20 13.21 2.34
CA VAL A 64 6.21 14.10 1.75
C VAL A 64 5.85 15.56 1.99
N GLN A 65 4.60 15.95 1.74
CA GLN A 65 4.13 17.32 2.01
C GLN A 65 4.23 17.67 3.50
N HIS A 66 3.83 16.76 4.39
CA HIS A 66 3.95 16.95 5.84
C HIS A 66 5.40 17.12 6.29
N LEU A 67 6.33 16.32 5.75
CA LEU A 67 7.76 16.43 6.05
C LEU A 67 8.34 17.77 5.59
N ARG A 68 7.97 18.23 4.39
CA ARG A 68 8.38 19.55 3.87
C ARG A 68 7.89 20.69 4.76
N LEU A 69 6.63 20.65 5.18
CA LEU A 69 6.03 21.65 6.07
C LEU A 69 6.63 21.62 7.48
N SER A 70 7.03 20.44 7.96
CA SER A 70 7.64 20.26 9.28
C SER A 70 9.11 20.69 9.34
N GLY A 71 9.69 21.16 8.22
CA GLY A 71 11.09 21.59 8.14
C GLY A 71 12.09 20.45 8.01
N GLY A 72 11.63 19.23 7.72
CA GLY A 72 12.52 18.09 7.45
C GLY A 72 13.24 18.26 6.13
N THR A 73 14.57 18.24 6.14
CA THR A 73 15.38 18.24 4.93
C THR A 73 15.58 16.81 4.44
N PHE A 74 15.12 16.52 3.22
CA PHE A 74 15.40 15.28 2.52
C PHE A 74 15.71 15.59 1.05
N ASP A 75 16.47 14.71 0.41
CA ASP A 75 16.79 14.84 -1.01
C ASP A 75 15.57 14.39 -1.85
N ASP A 76 15.02 15.31 -2.65
CA ASP A 76 13.90 15.03 -3.56
C ASP A 76 14.22 13.94 -4.58
N ALA A 77 15.50 13.70 -4.89
CA ALA A 77 15.91 12.60 -5.77
C ALA A 77 15.53 11.22 -5.19
N LEU A 78 15.41 11.10 -3.86
CA LEU A 78 14.97 9.86 -3.21
C LEU A 78 13.50 9.53 -3.49
N LEU A 79 12.67 10.51 -3.81
CA LEU A 79 11.26 10.29 -4.14
C LEU A 79 11.10 9.42 -5.39
N ALA A 80 12.02 9.53 -6.36
CA ALA A 80 12.03 8.72 -7.57
C ALA A 80 12.30 7.22 -7.30
N HIS A 81 12.79 6.90 -6.10
CA HIS A 81 13.09 5.53 -5.67
C HIS A 81 11.99 4.92 -4.79
N LEU A 82 10.96 5.68 -4.43
CA LEU A 82 9.82 5.18 -3.66
C LEU A 82 8.97 4.22 -4.52
N SER A 83 8.54 3.12 -3.90
CA SER A 83 7.63 2.16 -4.50
C SER A 83 6.32 2.13 -3.72
N PRO A 84 5.16 2.35 -4.35
CA PRO A 84 3.86 2.29 -3.68
C PRO A 84 3.40 0.86 -3.39
N MET A 85 4.27 -0.15 -3.55
CA MET A 85 3.91 -1.57 -3.42
C MET A 85 4.16 -2.15 -2.02
N GLY A 86 4.65 -1.34 -1.07
CA GLY A 86 4.83 -1.77 0.32
C GLY A 86 3.50 -2.11 0.99
N TRP A 87 3.48 -3.16 1.81
CA TRP A 87 2.25 -3.65 2.45
C TRP A 87 2.39 -4.02 3.92
N ALA A 88 3.58 -3.89 4.51
CA ALA A 88 3.80 -4.17 5.93
C ALA A 88 2.95 -3.29 6.87
N HIS A 89 2.53 -2.10 6.42
CA HIS A 89 1.64 -1.20 7.17
C HIS A 89 0.14 -1.50 6.98
N ILE A 90 -0.21 -2.49 6.17
CA ILE A 90 -1.60 -2.87 5.86
C ILE A 90 -1.90 -4.21 6.53
N SER A 91 -2.83 -4.21 7.48
CA SER A 91 -3.39 -5.46 8.01
C SER A 91 -4.24 -6.12 6.92
N LEU A 92 -3.73 -7.17 6.30
CA LEU A 92 -4.44 -7.99 5.30
C LEU A 92 -5.38 -9.03 5.94
N THR A 93 -5.23 -9.26 7.24
CA THR A 93 -6.05 -10.17 8.05
C THR A 93 -6.50 -9.47 9.33
N GLY A 94 -7.73 -9.75 9.76
CA GLY A 94 -8.34 -9.18 10.96
C GLY A 94 -9.82 -8.87 10.77
N ASP A 95 -10.48 -8.48 11.87
CA ASP A 95 -11.88 -8.07 11.84
C ASP A 95 -12.02 -6.63 11.35
N TYR A 96 -12.63 -6.45 10.18
CA TYR A 96 -12.87 -5.13 9.61
C TYR A 96 -14.22 -4.58 10.05
N LEU A 97 -14.18 -3.63 10.99
CA LEU A 97 -15.37 -2.90 11.43
C LEU A 97 -15.70 -1.75 10.46
N TRP A 98 -16.57 -2.02 9.49
CA TRP A 98 -16.99 -1.06 8.46
C TRP A 98 -17.61 0.22 9.05
N HIS A 99 -18.27 0.14 10.20
CA HIS A 99 -18.83 1.31 10.88
C HIS A 99 -17.77 2.38 11.23
N ARG A 100 -16.50 2.00 11.41
CA ARG A 100 -15.40 2.95 11.66
C ARG A 100 -14.82 3.53 10.37
N ALA A 101 -14.95 2.82 9.25
CA ALA A 101 -14.46 3.26 7.95
C ALA A 101 -15.30 4.41 7.40
N ASN A 102 -16.60 4.43 7.72
CA ASN A 102 -17.55 5.45 7.25
C ASN A 102 -17.51 6.78 8.05
N ARG A 103 -16.44 7.02 8.82
CA ARG A 103 -16.26 8.26 9.60
C ARG A 103 -15.52 9.35 8.85
N LEU A 104 -15.01 9.06 7.65
CA LEU A 104 -14.32 10.03 6.80
C LEU A 104 -15.29 10.46 5.71
N SER A 105 -15.46 11.76 5.56
CA SER A 105 -16.18 12.36 4.44
C SER A 105 -15.39 12.19 3.14
N PRO A 106 -16.02 12.26 1.96
CA PRO A 106 -15.31 12.25 0.69
C PRO A 106 -14.21 13.32 0.66
N GLY A 107 -12.98 12.93 0.35
CA GLY A 107 -11.82 13.83 0.35
C GLY A 107 -11.14 14.04 1.72
N GLU A 108 -11.70 13.48 2.80
CA GLU A 108 -11.00 13.41 4.08
C GLU A 108 -10.06 12.19 4.12
N PHE A 109 -8.93 12.36 4.78
CA PHE A 109 -7.91 11.34 4.89
C PHE A 109 -7.68 11.00 6.36
N ARG A 110 -7.23 9.78 6.62
CA ARG A 110 -6.73 9.38 7.94
C ARG A 110 -5.52 10.24 8.29
N THR A 111 -5.36 10.52 9.57
CA THR A 111 -4.18 11.20 10.10
C THR A 111 -2.92 10.39 9.79
N LEU A 112 -1.82 11.08 9.51
CA LEU A 112 -0.52 10.44 9.34
C LEU A 112 -0.03 9.94 10.70
N ASN A 113 0.61 8.78 10.70
CA ASN A 113 1.33 8.28 11.87
C ASN A 113 2.66 9.05 11.98
N ASP A 114 2.63 10.23 12.59
CA ASP A 114 3.81 11.06 12.79
C ASP A 114 4.58 10.63 14.07
N PRO A 115 5.76 10.03 13.97
CA PRO A 115 6.56 9.64 15.13
C PRO A 115 7.08 10.87 15.92
N MET A 116 7.32 12.01 15.28
CA MET A 116 7.76 13.24 15.96
C MET A 116 6.62 13.85 16.79
N ALA A 117 5.39 13.77 16.31
CA ALA A 117 4.21 14.18 17.09
C ALA A 117 4.02 13.28 18.33
N ARG A 118 4.33 11.98 18.23
CA ARG A 118 4.26 11.06 19.38
C ARG A 118 5.30 11.36 20.44
N LEU A 119 6.50 11.81 20.06
CA LEU A 119 7.56 12.18 21.00
C LEU A 119 7.23 13.46 21.79
N LYS A 120 6.54 14.43 21.17
CA LYS A 120 6.10 15.68 21.83
C LYS A 120 4.95 15.49 22.85
N LEU A 121 4.27 14.35 22.83
CA LEU A 121 3.18 14.03 23.76
C LEU A 121 3.66 13.30 25.03
N VAL A 122 4.92 12.89 25.07
CA VAL A 122 5.53 12.13 26.19
C VAL A 122 6.56 12.97 26.96
N ALA A 123 6.91 14.16 26.45
CA ALA A 123 7.73 15.16 27.14
C ALA A 123 6.84 16.23 27.77
#